data_AF-A0A7S0FM69-F1
#
_entry.id   AF-A0A7S0FM69-F1
#
_cell.length_a   1.000
_cell.length_b   1.000
_cell.length_c   1.000
_cell.angle_alpha   90.00
_cell.angle_beta   90.00
_cell.angle_gamma   90.00
#
_symmetry.space_group_name_H-M   'P 1'
#
loop_
_entity.id
_entity.type
_entity.pdbx_description
1 polymer ?
#
loop_
_entity_poly.entity_id
_entity_poly.type
_entity_poly.pdbx_seq_one_letter_code
_entity_poly.pdbx_strand_id
1 'polypeptide(L)'
;VASDPVAVNQAEFHPLWHHKELLDYCRDHKIRLLAFGSLGSPRGASALKSHEYFRALAAAVGEDVTVPEMLLRWVLQHGAAAIFSSTHEAHMKGNLQASLEPPLPGAVMEA
;
A
#
# COMPACT_ATOMS: atom_id res chain seq x y z
N VAL A 1 -12.46 -2.29 -29.37
CA VAL A 1 -11.21 -2.65 -28.66
C VAL A 1 -10.29 -1.46 -28.75
N ALA A 2 -9.64 -1.05 -27.65
CA ALA A 2 -8.66 0.03 -27.72
C ALA A 2 -7.44 -0.42 -28.54
N SER A 3 -6.91 0.48 -29.38
CA SER A 3 -5.69 0.25 -30.16
C SER A 3 -4.43 0.28 -29.30
N ASP A 4 -4.46 1.09 -28.25
CA ASP A 4 -3.33 1.33 -27.37
C ASP A 4 -3.47 0.56 -26.06
N PRO A 5 -2.36 0.02 -25.52
CA PRO A 5 -2.39 -0.71 -24.26
C PRO A 5 -2.68 0.22 -23.09
N VAL A 6 -3.40 -0.29 -22.09
CA VAL A 6 -3.60 0.40 -20.82
C VAL A 6 -2.25 0.48 -20.09
N ALA A 7 -1.76 1.69 -19.81
CA ALA A 7 -0.49 1.86 -19.10
C ALA A 7 -0.63 1.67 -17.58
N VAL A 8 -1.75 2.12 -17.00
CA VAL A 8 -2.01 2.13 -15.56
C VAL A 8 -3.44 1.70 -15.30
N ASN A 9 -3.62 0.82 -14.31
CA ASN A 9 -4.93 0.51 -13.76
C ASN A 9 -4.98 0.93 -12.29
N GLN A 10 -5.89 1.84 -11.94
CA GLN A 10 -6.05 2.32 -10.57
C GLN A 10 -7.14 1.52 -9.85
N ALA A 11 -6.80 0.85 -8.75
CA ALA A 11 -7.72 -0.01 -8.00
C ALA A 11 -7.44 0.06 -6.48
N GLU A 12 -8.42 -0.33 -5.67
CA GLU A 12 -8.26 -0.42 -4.21
C GLU A 12 -7.32 -1.58 -3.92
N PHE A 13 -6.25 -1.31 -3.17
CA PHE A 13 -5.24 -2.33 -2.87
C PHE A 13 -4.53 -2.03 -1.54
N HIS A 14 -4.75 -2.93 -0.57
CA HIS A 14 -4.18 -2.91 0.77
C HIS A 14 -4.31 -4.31 1.42
N PRO A 15 -3.68 -4.62 2.57
CA PRO A 15 -3.70 -5.97 3.15
C PRO A 15 -5.10 -6.59 3.30
N LEU A 16 -6.08 -5.82 3.80
CA LEU A 16 -7.46 -6.31 3.94
C LEU A 16 -8.26 -6.43 2.62
N TRP A 17 -7.71 -5.97 1.50
CA TRP A 17 -8.37 -5.96 0.19
C TRP A 17 -7.31 -6.00 -0.92
N HIS A 18 -6.77 -7.18 -1.17
CA HIS A 18 -5.74 -7.40 -2.17
C HIS A 18 -6.19 -8.45 -3.19
N HIS A 19 -6.43 -8.00 -4.43
CA HIS A 19 -6.83 -8.89 -5.52
C HIS A 19 -5.59 -9.43 -6.22
N LYS A 20 -5.06 -10.57 -5.75
CA LYS A 20 -3.85 -11.18 -6.33
C LYS A 20 -3.99 -11.40 -7.85
N GLU A 21 -5.15 -11.86 -8.29
CA GLU A 21 -5.44 -12.10 -9.72
C GLU A 21 -5.32 -10.81 -10.54
N LEU A 22 -5.81 -9.68 -10.02
CA LEU A 22 -5.69 -8.39 -10.69
C LEU A 22 -4.24 -7.91 -10.77
N LEU A 23 -3.47 -8.10 -9.69
CA LEU A 23 -2.06 -7.74 -9.64
C LEU A 23 -1.26 -8.58 -10.65
N ASP A 24 -1.48 -9.89 -10.68
CA ASP A 24 -0.84 -10.81 -11.61
C ASP A 24 -1.20 -10.45 -13.06
N TYR A 25 -2.49 -10.22 -13.35
CA TYR A 25 -2.95 -9.78 -14.66
C TYR A 25 -2.25 -8.47 -15.09
N CYS A 26 -2.20 -7.48 -14.20
CA CYS A 26 -1.52 -6.22 -14.51
C CYS A 26 -0.04 -6.45 -14.82
N ARG A 27 0.66 -7.26 -14.02
CA ARG A 27 2.07 -7.61 -14.25
C ARG A 27 2.28 -8.29 -15.61
N ASP A 28 1.48 -9.30 -15.93
CA ASP A 28 1.63 -10.11 -17.13
C ASP A 28 1.34 -9.30 -18.41
N HIS A 29 0.45 -8.31 -18.30
CA HIS A 29 0.10 -7.39 -19.38
C HIS A 29 0.91 -6.08 -19.39
N LYS A 30 1.95 -5.95 -18.55
CA LYS A 30 2.78 -4.73 -18.41
C LYS A 30 1.99 -3.47 -18.04
N ILE A 31 0.88 -3.65 -17.32
CA ILE A 31 0.05 -2.60 -16.76
C ILE A 31 0.57 -2.30 -15.35
N ARG A 32 0.80 -1.03 -15.02
CA ARG A 32 1.13 -0.65 -13.64
C ARG A 32 -0.14 -0.61 -12.81
N LEU A 33 -0.18 -1.38 -11.72
CA LEU A 33 -1.23 -1.21 -10.71
C LEU A 33 -0.93 0.04 -9.89
N LEU A 34 -1.89 0.95 -9.80
CA LEU A 34 -1.85 2.13 -8.93
C LEU A 34 -2.86 1.94 -7.80
N ALA A 35 -2.36 1.61 -6.61
CA ALA A 35 -3.16 1.39 -5.42
C ALA A 35 -3.73 2.73 -4.91
N PHE A 36 -5.06 2.87 -4.96
CA PHE A 36 -5.76 3.86 -4.14
C PHE A 36 -6.21 3.22 -2.83
N GLY A 37 -6.45 4.04 -1.80
CA GLY A 37 -6.96 3.54 -0.53
C GLY A 37 -5.96 2.67 0.22
N SER A 38 -4.65 2.77 -0.05
CA SER A 38 -3.62 1.98 0.64
C SER A 38 -3.62 2.13 2.17
N LEU A 39 -4.15 3.24 2.67
CA LEU A 39 -4.33 3.52 4.10
C LEU A 39 -5.77 3.26 4.58
N GLY A 40 -6.51 2.46 3.80
CA GLY A 40 -7.95 2.25 3.81
C GLY A 40 -8.72 3.30 3.00
N SER A 41 -9.81 2.89 2.36
CA SER A 41 -10.73 3.80 1.63
C SER A 41 -11.46 4.75 2.60
N PRO A 42 -12.09 5.84 2.14
CA PRO A 42 -12.85 6.73 3.02
C PRO A 42 -13.91 6.02 3.88
N ARG A 43 -14.40 4.86 3.45
CA ARG A 43 -15.34 4.00 4.20
C ARG A 43 -14.66 3.02 5.17
N GLY A 44 -13.35 2.78 5.04
CA GLY A 44 -12.58 1.76 5.78
C GLY A 44 -11.25 2.24 6.39
N ALA A 45 -10.87 3.52 6.26
CA ALA A 45 -9.58 4.06 6.71
C ALA A 45 -9.37 3.93 8.22
N SER A 46 -10.47 4.04 9.00
CA SER A 46 -10.43 3.78 10.44
C SER A 46 -10.08 2.32 10.73
N ALA A 47 -10.61 1.37 9.96
CA ALA A 47 -10.44 -0.05 10.21
C ALA A 47 -8.97 -0.49 10.06
N LEU A 48 -8.23 0.01 9.06
CA LEU A 48 -6.82 -0.34 8.88
C LEU A 48 -5.90 0.38 9.88
N LYS A 49 -6.05 1.70 10.05
CA LYS A 49 -5.14 2.46 10.93
C LYS A 49 -5.31 2.11 12.39
N SER A 50 -6.52 1.73 12.80
CA SER A 50 -6.81 1.38 14.19
C SER A 50 -6.69 -0.10 14.52
N HIS A 51 -6.51 -0.96 13.51
CA HIS A 51 -6.42 -2.41 13.68
C HIS A 51 -5.26 -2.81 14.60
N GLU A 52 -5.55 -3.51 15.69
CA GLU A 52 -4.53 -3.92 16.67
C GLU A 52 -3.45 -4.78 16.03
N TYR A 53 -3.83 -5.69 15.12
CA TYR A 53 -2.89 -6.49 14.35
C TYR A 53 -1.87 -5.65 13.57
N PHE A 54 -2.29 -4.61 12.84
CA PHE A 54 -1.35 -3.77 12.09
C PHE A 54 -0.49 -2.90 13.00
N ARG A 55 -0.99 -2.49 14.18
CA ARG A 55 -0.17 -1.80 15.18
C ARG A 55 0.92 -2.72 15.73
N ALA A 56 0.56 -3.96 16.06
CA ALA A 56 1.50 -4.96 16.56
C ALA A 56 2.57 -5.30 15.49
N LEU A 57 2.15 -5.45 14.23
CA LEU A 57 3.09 -5.65 13.12
C LEU A 57 4.03 -4.45 12.94
N ALA A 58 3.52 -3.23 12.95
CA ALA A 58 4.36 -2.04 12.81
C ALA A 58 5.41 -1.96 13.92
N ALA A 59 5.00 -2.20 15.17
CA ALA A 59 5.92 -2.26 16.31
C ALA A 59 6.96 -3.40 16.18
N ALA A 60 6.60 -4.52 15.57
CA ALA A 60 7.53 -5.62 15.31
C ALA A 60 8.53 -5.31 14.18
N VAL A 61 8.19 -4.39 13.26
CA VAL A 61 9.12 -3.88 12.23
C VAL A 61 10.13 -2.91 12.85
N GLY A 62 9.67 -2.04 13.75
CA GLY A 62 10.53 -1.11 14.50
C GLY A 62 9.74 -0.14 15.37
N GLU A 63 10.39 0.41 16.40
CA GLU A 63 9.74 1.30 17.38
C GLU A 63 9.20 2.59 16.75
N ASP A 64 9.88 3.11 15.73
CA ASP A 64 9.50 4.35 15.03
C ASP A 64 8.62 4.11 13.79
N VAL A 65 8.31 2.85 13.46
CA VAL A 65 7.54 2.52 12.25
C VAL A 65 6.06 2.74 12.51
N THR A 66 5.47 3.66 11.74
CA THR A 66 4.04 3.93 11.84
C THR A 66 3.21 2.95 11.00
N VAL A 67 1.95 2.69 11.39
CA VAL A 67 1.03 1.86 10.59
C VAL A 67 0.88 2.37 9.15
N PRO A 68 0.67 3.68 8.89
CA PRO A 68 0.57 4.17 7.51
C PRO A 68 1.81 3.90 6.68
N GLU A 69 2.98 4.10 7.27
CA GLU A 69 4.26 3.86 6.61
C GLU A 69 4.45 2.37 6.27
N MET A 70 4.17 1.48 7.22
CA MET A 70 4.19 0.03 6.99
C MET A 70 3.22 -0.36 5.85
N LEU A 71 1.99 0.15 5.86
CA LEU A 71 1.00 -0.17 4.82
C LEU A 71 1.44 0.31 3.43
N LEU A 72 2.06 1.48 3.33
CA LEU A 72 2.60 1.98 2.06
C LEU A 72 3.79 1.14 1.58
N ARG A 73 4.71 0.77 2.47
CA ARG A 73 5.83 -0.15 2.15
C ARG A 73 5.30 -1.49 1.64
N TRP A 74 4.26 -2.04 2.28
CA TRP A 74 3.62 -3.29 1.86
C TRP A 74 3.09 -3.20 0.42
N VAL A 75 2.43 -2.10 0.04
CA VAL A 75 1.95 -1.87 -1.34
C VAL A 75 3.12 -1.83 -2.33
N LEU A 76 4.18 -1.08 -2.00
CA LEU A 76 5.35 -0.93 -2.86
C LEU A 76 6.09 -2.27 -3.07
N GLN A 77 6.22 -3.07 -2.01
CA GLN A 77 6.86 -4.38 -2.09
C GLN A 77 6.04 -5.42 -2.88
N HIS A 78 4.72 -5.27 -2.94
CA HIS A 78 3.87 -6.04 -3.85
C HIS A 78 4.01 -5.62 -5.33
N GLY A 79 4.84 -4.61 -5.63
CA GLY A 79 5.10 -4.14 -6.99
C GLY A 79 4.06 -3.15 -7.52
N ALA A 80 3.10 -2.74 -6.69
CA ALA A 80 2.15 -1.68 -7.01
C ALA A 80 2.74 -0.29 -6.73
N ALA A 81 2.30 0.71 -7.48
CA ALA A 81 2.49 2.11 -7.09
C ALA A 81 1.40 2.51 -6.09
N ALA A 82 1.65 3.49 -5.23
CA ALA A 82 0.65 4.00 -4.29
C ALA A 82 0.28 5.45 -4.62
N ILE A 83 -1.00 5.80 -4.50
CA ILE A 83 -1.47 7.18 -4.49
C ILE A 83 -2.16 7.49 -3.16
N PHE A 84 -1.77 8.59 -2.55
CA PHE A 84 -2.30 9.05 -1.28
C PHE A 84 -2.32 10.58 -1.25
N SER A 85 -3.17 11.14 -0.40
CA SER A 85 -3.23 12.57 -0.15
C SER A 85 -3.24 12.84 1.35
N SER A 86 -2.68 13.98 1.73
CA SER A 86 -2.74 14.51 3.09
C SER A 86 -2.63 16.02 3.02
N THR A 87 -3.34 16.69 3.93
CA THR A 87 -3.21 18.14 4.17
C THR A 87 -2.27 18.45 5.35
N HIS A 88 -1.75 17.42 6.03
CA HIS A 88 -0.89 17.56 7.19
C HIS A 88 0.56 17.28 6.80
N GLU A 89 1.47 18.24 7.05
CA GLU A 89 2.88 18.14 6.67
C GLU A 89 3.58 16.91 7.26
N ALA A 90 3.32 16.61 8.54
CA ALA A 90 3.90 15.44 9.20
C ALA A 90 3.55 14.13 8.48
N HIS A 91 2.29 13.97 8.06
CA HIS A 91 1.86 12.80 7.29
C HIS A 91 2.47 12.78 5.89
N MET A 92 2.62 13.94 5.22
CA MET A 92 3.28 13.99 3.91
C MET A 92 4.73 13.50 4.00
N LYS A 93 5.46 13.93 5.05
CA LYS A 93 6.83 13.46 5.32
C LYS A 93 6.86 11.96 5.59
N GLY A 94 6.00 11.45 6.47
CA GLY A 94 5.94 10.02 6.76
C GLY A 94 5.56 9.16 5.55
N ASN A 95 4.61 9.61 4.73
CA ASN A 95 4.23 8.91 3.51
C ASN A 95 5.37 8.87 2.48
N LEU A 96 6.16 9.95 2.36
CA LEU A 96 7.35 9.98 1.52
C LEU A 96 8.43 9.02 2.06
N GLN A 97 8.65 9.03 3.38
CA GLN A 97 9.63 8.19 4.04
C GLN A 97 9.36 6.69 3.81
N ALA A 98 8.10 6.28 3.74
CA ALA A 98 7.71 4.91 3.38
C ALA A 98 8.31 4.42 2.04
N SER A 99 8.63 5.32 1.09
CA SER A 99 9.25 4.97 -0.18
C SER A 99 10.79 4.94 -0.16
N LEU A 100 11.40 5.43 0.92
CA LEU A 100 12.86 5.56 1.08
C LEU A 100 13.44 4.48 2.02
N GLU A 101 12.58 3.89 2.82
CA GLU A 101 12.96 3.00 3.90
C GLU A 101 13.16 1.55 3.44
N PRO A 102 13.87 0.72 4.23
CA PRO A 102 14.11 -0.67 3.88
C PRO A 102 12.82 -1.48 3.68
N PRO A 103 12.86 -2.53 2.86
CA PRO A 103 11.77 -3.48 2.69
C PRO A 103 11.32 -4.08 4.03
N LEU A 104 10.02 -4.29 4.20
CA LEU A 104 9.47 -5.01 5.34
C LEU A 104 10.00 -6.45 5.39
N PRO A 105 10.19 -7.01 6.60
CA PRO A 105 10.49 -8.43 6.78
C PRO A 105 9.42 -9.32 6.13
N GLY A 106 9.82 -10.49 5.62
CA GLY A 106 8.91 -11.42 4.93
C GLY A 106 7.67 -11.81 5.74
N ALA A 107 7.79 -11.93 7.06
CA ALA A 107 6.66 -12.25 7.94
C ALA A 107 5.52 -11.20 7.91
N VAL A 108 5.81 -9.96 7.52
CA VAL A 108 4.83 -8.86 7.39
C VAL A 108 4.18 -8.86 6.01
N MET A 109 4.78 -9.54 5.02
CA MET A 109 4.29 -9.60 3.64
C MET A 109 3.17 -10.64 3.44
N GLU A 110 3.05 -11.62 4.35
CA GLU A 110 2.01 -12.66 4.30
C GLU A 110 0.75 -12.33 5.12
N ALA A 111 0.72 -11.14 5.72
CA ALA A 111 -0.39 -10.55 6.45
C ALA A 111 -1.47 -9.98 5.53
#